data_AF-D8UA44-F1
#
_entry.id   AF-D8UA44-F1
#
_cell.length_a   1.000
_cell.length_b   1.000
_cell.length_c   1.000
_cell.angle_alpha   90.00
_cell.angle_beta   90.00
_cell.angle_gamma   90.00
#
_symmetry.space_group_name_H-M   'P 1'
#
loop_
_entity.id
_entity.type
_entity.pdbx_description
1 polymer ?
#
loop_
_entity_poly.entity_id
_entity_poly.type
_entity_poly.pdbx_seq_one_letter_code
_entity_poly.pdbx_strand_id
1 'polypeptide(L)'
;MDAAPQPSPNPSASTAATATTTAARPAAATRRQPLSRDSSLMPRYLELIRSGTKTVEGRIRAGKWADVIPGDIFRFFSTQAPPSSTLPANTNTNSVSVRCRAITVRQYDSFQAMLEGEGLAACLPGVQSLEEGVEVYRSIPGYREREAVEGVVAVGLELLLTDDC
;
A
#
# COMPACT_ATOMS: atom_id res chain seq x y z
N MET A 1 -26.91 68.93 -39.92
CA MET A 1 -25.89 69.29 -40.92
C MET A 1 -24.72 68.36 -40.62
N ASP A 2 -24.72 67.18 -41.24
CA ASP A 2 -23.93 66.90 -42.46
C ASP A 2 -22.59 66.29 -42.01
N ALA A 3 -22.08 65.13 -42.42
CA ALA A 3 -22.49 64.06 -43.32
C ALA A 3 -21.62 62.82 -42.96
N ALA A 4 -22.12 61.62 -43.23
CA ALA A 4 -21.28 60.45 -43.51
C ALA A 4 -20.80 60.56 -44.98
N PRO A 5 -19.65 59.99 -45.42
CA PRO A 5 -19.45 58.52 -45.42
C PRO A 5 -18.00 58.00 -45.27
N GLN A 6 -17.91 56.69 -44.99
CA GLN A 6 -16.74 55.80 -45.08
C GLN A 6 -16.30 55.60 -46.56
N PRO A 7 -15.08 55.10 -46.89
CA PRO A 7 -14.80 53.65 -46.83
C PRO A 7 -13.35 53.20 -46.48
N SER A 8 -13.30 51.95 -46.02
CA SER A 8 -12.18 50.98 -45.84
C SER A 8 -11.37 50.71 -47.14
N PRO A 9 -10.45 49.71 -47.26
CA PRO A 9 -9.93 48.71 -46.28
C PRO A 9 -8.40 48.43 -46.35
N ASN A 10 -7.83 47.71 -45.37
CA ASN A 10 -7.28 46.37 -45.64
C ASN A 10 -6.77 45.63 -44.37
N PRO A 11 -6.80 44.27 -44.39
CA PRO A 11 -6.57 43.43 -43.23
C PRO A 11 -5.10 42.97 -43.13
N SER A 12 -4.56 42.91 -41.91
CA SER A 12 -3.38 42.10 -41.60
C SER A 12 -3.77 41.07 -40.56
N ALA A 13 -4.11 39.88 -41.05
CA ALA A 13 -4.26 38.68 -40.24
C ALA A 13 -2.87 38.26 -39.74
N SER A 14 -2.65 38.36 -38.43
CA SER A 14 -1.47 37.79 -37.79
C SER A 14 -1.81 36.36 -37.34
N THR A 15 -1.38 35.39 -38.14
CA THR A 15 -1.47 33.95 -37.84
C THR A 15 -0.43 33.62 -36.77
N ALA A 16 -0.84 33.48 -35.50
CA ALA A 16 0.00 32.88 -34.47
C ALA A 16 -0.05 31.36 -34.62
N ALA A 17 1.11 30.78 -34.92
CA ALA A 17 1.30 29.34 -35.08
C ALA A 17 1.04 28.59 -33.77
N THR A 18 0.16 27.60 -33.83
CA THR A 18 -0.05 26.61 -32.77
C THR A 18 1.20 25.75 -32.64
N ALA A 19 1.98 25.97 -31.58
CA ALA A 19 3.05 25.05 -31.20
C ALA A 19 2.42 23.75 -30.69
N THR A 20 2.41 22.71 -31.52
CA THR A 20 2.14 21.34 -31.08
C THR A 20 3.32 20.87 -30.25
N THR A 21 3.24 21.04 -28.93
CA THR A 21 4.14 20.35 -28.00
C THR A 21 3.82 18.86 -28.06
N THR A 22 4.61 18.11 -28.81
CA THR A 22 4.74 16.66 -28.68
C THR A 22 5.18 16.37 -27.24
N ALA A 23 4.23 15.95 -26.40
CA ALA A 23 4.55 15.42 -25.09
C ALA A 23 5.37 14.14 -25.28
N ALA A 24 6.66 14.22 -24.95
CA ALA A 24 7.55 13.08 -24.91
C ALA A 24 6.97 12.03 -23.95
N ARG A 25 6.72 10.82 -24.46
CA ARG A 25 6.28 9.67 -23.68
C ARG A 25 7.35 9.39 -22.62
N PRO A 26 7.03 9.33 -21.32
CA PRO A 26 8.05 9.05 -20.31
C PRO A 26 8.65 7.68 -20.62
N ALA A 27 9.99 7.62 -20.62
CA ALA A 27 10.73 6.38 -20.75
C ALA A 27 10.23 5.39 -19.69
N ALA A 28 9.81 4.20 -20.14
CA ALA A 28 9.39 3.14 -19.25
C ALA A 28 10.59 2.76 -18.36
N ALA A 29 10.61 3.27 -17.12
CA ALA A 29 11.54 2.80 -16.11
C ALA A 29 11.41 1.27 -16.04
N THR A 30 12.51 0.55 -16.20
CA THR A 30 12.56 -0.91 -16.14
C THR A 30 12.05 -1.35 -14.77
N ARG A 31 10.74 -1.60 -14.65
CA ARG A 31 10.13 -2.04 -13.39
C ARG A 31 10.73 -3.40 -13.06
N ARG A 32 11.29 -3.52 -11.85
CA ARG A 32 11.70 -4.82 -11.30
C ARG A 32 10.52 -5.78 -11.40
N GLN A 33 10.80 -7.04 -11.70
CA GLN A 33 9.79 -8.08 -11.60
C GLN A 33 9.30 -8.21 -10.15
N PRO A 34 8.01 -8.50 -9.95
CA PRO A 34 7.49 -8.85 -8.63
C PRO A 34 8.27 -9.97 -7.96
N LEU A 35 8.52 -9.83 -6.66
CA LEU A 35 9.21 -10.82 -5.84
C LEU A 35 8.23 -11.53 -4.91
N SER A 36 8.51 -12.81 -4.65
CA SER A 36 7.89 -13.56 -3.56
C SER A 36 8.63 -13.29 -2.25
N ARG A 37 7.89 -12.90 -1.21
CA ARG A 37 8.42 -12.50 0.09
C ARG A 37 7.68 -13.21 1.21
N ASP A 38 8.41 -13.52 2.28
CA ASP A 38 7.85 -14.17 3.46
C ASP A 38 7.86 -13.20 4.64
N SER A 39 6.78 -13.13 5.41
CA SER A 39 6.74 -12.31 6.62
C SER A 39 5.94 -12.97 7.73
N SER A 40 6.48 -12.94 8.95
CA SER A 40 5.76 -13.43 10.11
C SER A 40 4.72 -12.41 10.59
N LEU A 41 3.58 -12.93 11.04
CA LEU A 41 2.48 -12.18 11.65
C LEU A 41 1.92 -12.95 12.84
N MET A 42 1.28 -12.24 13.76
CA MET A 42 0.52 -12.89 14.83
C MET A 42 -0.72 -13.58 14.22
N PRO A 43 -1.14 -14.75 14.73
CA PRO A 43 -2.26 -15.52 14.19
C PRO A 43 -3.52 -14.69 13.92
N ARG A 44 -3.90 -13.82 14.87
CA ARG A 44 -5.07 -12.95 14.73
C ARG A 44 -5.05 -12.08 13.46
N TYR A 45 -3.88 -11.59 13.04
CA TYR A 45 -3.78 -10.74 11.85
C TYR A 45 -3.85 -11.56 10.56
N LEU A 46 -3.43 -12.83 10.59
CA LEU A 46 -3.61 -13.75 9.46
C LEU A 46 -5.09 -14.01 9.21
N GLU A 47 -5.86 -14.22 10.28
CA GLU A 47 -7.31 -14.40 10.20
C GLU A 47 -8.01 -13.16 9.64
N LEU A 48 -7.62 -11.97 10.11
CA LEU A 48 -8.19 -10.70 9.61
C LEU A 48 -7.86 -10.44 8.13
N ILE A 49 -6.68 -10.86 7.66
CA ILE A 49 -6.33 -10.79 6.24
C ILE A 49 -7.15 -11.82 5.45
N ARG A 50 -7.30 -13.04 5.98
CA ARG A 50 -8.09 -14.11 5.36
C ARG A 50 -9.58 -13.75 5.25
N SER A 51 -10.14 -13.04 6.23
CA SER A 51 -11.51 -12.54 6.18
C SER A 51 -11.68 -11.30 5.29
N GLY A 52 -10.58 -10.76 4.76
CA GLY A 52 -10.58 -9.53 3.95
C GLY A 52 -10.83 -8.26 4.75
N THR A 53 -10.84 -8.33 6.08
CA THR A 53 -11.10 -7.16 6.94
C THR A 53 -9.86 -6.30 7.10
N LYS A 54 -8.67 -6.92 7.21
CA LYS A 54 -7.38 -6.24 7.18
C LYS A 54 -6.85 -6.22 5.75
N THR A 55 -6.89 -5.06 5.13
CA THR A 55 -6.50 -4.85 3.72
C THR A 55 -5.18 -4.12 3.58
N VAL A 56 -4.61 -3.59 4.66
CA VAL A 56 -3.33 -2.87 4.63
C VAL A 56 -2.38 -3.43 5.66
N GLU A 57 -1.15 -3.69 5.25
CA GLU A 57 -0.05 -4.08 6.14
C GLU A 57 0.99 -2.97 6.25
N GLY A 58 1.07 -2.38 7.44
CA GLY A 58 2.08 -1.39 7.81
C GLY A 58 3.34 -2.02 8.37
N ARG A 59 4.52 -1.61 7.90
CA ARG A 59 5.84 -2.08 8.37
C ARG A 59 6.85 -0.94 8.33
N ILE A 60 7.95 -1.08 9.09
CA ILE A 60 9.11 -0.20 8.90
C ILE A 60 9.67 -0.39 7.49
N ARG A 61 9.96 0.72 6.80
CA ARG A 61 10.49 0.74 5.42
C ARG A 61 11.97 0.36 5.40
N ALA A 62 12.28 -0.89 5.76
CA ALA A 62 13.65 -1.37 5.83
C ALA A 62 13.77 -2.85 5.46
N GLY A 63 14.96 -3.25 5.06
CA GLY A 63 15.23 -4.63 4.60
C GLY A 63 14.29 -5.03 3.47
N LYS A 64 13.59 -6.15 3.62
CA LYS A 64 12.62 -6.66 2.63
C LYS A 64 11.39 -5.75 2.41
N TRP A 65 11.20 -4.71 3.21
CA TRP A 65 10.08 -3.78 3.06
C TRP A 65 10.49 -2.47 2.37
N ALA A 66 11.80 -2.22 2.21
CA ALA A 66 12.31 -0.97 1.64
C ALA A 66 12.04 -0.84 0.13
N ASP A 67 12.01 -1.96 -0.58
CA ASP A 67 11.93 -2.02 -2.04
C ASP A 67 10.67 -2.77 -2.54
N VAL A 68 9.62 -2.80 -1.72
CA VAL A 68 8.35 -3.41 -2.11
C VAL A 68 7.70 -2.61 -3.22
N ILE A 69 7.19 -3.31 -4.22
CA ILE A 69 6.45 -2.71 -5.33
C ILE A 69 5.07 -3.36 -5.46
N PRO A 70 4.09 -2.66 -6.05
CA PRO A 70 2.85 -3.31 -6.48
C PRO A 70 3.15 -4.49 -7.40
N GLY A 71 2.52 -5.62 -7.12
CA GLY A 71 2.73 -6.91 -7.76
C GLY A 71 3.47 -7.92 -6.90
N ASP A 72 4.31 -7.48 -5.94
CA ASP A 72 5.02 -8.40 -5.02
C ASP A 72 4.03 -9.33 -4.31
N ILE A 73 4.43 -10.58 -4.10
CA ILE A 73 3.60 -11.61 -3.49
C ILE A 73 4.11 -11.91 -2.09
N PHE A 74 3.27 -11.74 -1.09
CA PHE A 74 3.59 -12.01 0.30
C PHE A 74 2.98 -13.34 0.74
N ARG A 75 3.80 -14.23 1.31
CA ARG A 75 3.33 -15.33 2.15
C ARG A 75 3.46 -14.90 3.61
N PHE A 76 2.32 -14.64 4.24
CA PHE A 76 2.27 -14.39 5.67
C PHE A 76 2.07 -15.70 6.42
N PHE A 77 2.82 -15.90 7.50
CA PHE A 77 2.75 -17.11 8.31
C PHE A 77 2.90 -16.76 9.80
N SER A 78 2.44 -17.63 10.68
CA SER A 78 2.67 -17.51 12.12
C SER A 78 3.77 -18.46 12.54
N THR A 79 4.66 -18.00 13.43
CA THR A 79 5.61 -18.86 14.15
C THR A 79 5.06 -19.31 15.50
N GLN A 80 3.94 -18.76 15.94
CA GLN A 80 3.26 -19.15 17.17
C GLN A 80 2.45 -20.42 16.88
N ALA A 81 2.59 -21.41 17.76
CA ALA A 81 1.70 -22.56 17.77
C ALA A 81 0.25 -22.08 17.92
N PRO A 82 -0.73 -22.72 17.26
CA PRO A 82 -2.13 -22.39 17.46
C PRO A 82 -2.45 -22.46 18.97
N PRO A 83 -3.19 -21.49 19.52
CA PRO A 83 -3.51 -21.48 20.94
C PRO A 83 -4.28 -22.77 21.27
N SER A 84 -3.66 -23.61 22.09
CA SER A 84 -4.23 -24.81 22.73
C SER A 84 -5.27 -25.55 21.88
N SER A 85 -4.76 -26.48 21.09
CA SER A 85 -5.51 -27.65 20.63
C SER A 85 -6.21 -28.32 21.82
N THR A 86 -7.50 -28.02 22.04
CA THR A 86 -8.44 -28.96 22.66
C THR A 86 -8.79 -30.11 21.71
N LEU A 87 -8.23 -30.09 20.49
CA LEU A 87 -8.40 -31.16 19.53
C LEU A 87 -7.39 -32.29 19.78
N PRO A 88 -7.81 -33.55 19.60
CA PRO A 88 -6.94 -34.71 19.75
C PRO A 88 -5.80 -34.68 18.73
N ALA A 89 -4.70 -35.34 19.09
CA ALA A 89 -3.39 -35.38 18.43
C ALA A 89 -3.36 -35.96 16.99
N ASN A 90 -4.48 -36.00 16.26
CA ASN A 90 -4.55 -36.48 14.88
C ASN A 90 -5.00 -35.43 13.84
N THR A 91 -5.26 -34.19 14.25
CA THR A 91 -5.60 -33.13 13.29
C THR A 91 -4.32 -32.53 12.73
N ASN A 92 -4.15 -32.70 11.42
CA ASN A 92 -3.05 -32.17 10.63
C ASN A 92 -2.90 -30.68 10.99
N THR A 93 -1.83 -30.31 11.72
CA THR A 93 -1.55 -28.94 12.17
C THR A 93 -1.13 -28.12 10.97
N ASN A 94 -2.09 -27.81 10.12
CA ASN A 94 -1.86 -27.04 8.92
C ASN A 94 -1.36 -25.66 9.34
N SER A 95 -0.10 -25.37 9.03
CA SER A 95 0.51 -24.08 9.31
C SER A 95 -0.30 -23.02 8.58
N VAL A 96 -1.12 -22.27 9.31
CA VAL A 96 -2.01 -21.27 8.72
C VAL A 96 -1.12 -20.19 8.10
N SER A 97 -1.10 -20.17 6.78
CA SER A 97 -0.43 -19.16 5.99
C SER A 97 -1.42 -18.57 5.00
N VAL A 98 -1.28 -17.28 4.70
CA VAL A 98 -2.10 -16.59 3.71
C VAL A 98 -1.17 -16.00 2.66
N ARG A 99 -1.61 -16.07 1.41
CA ARG A 99 -0.90 -15.43 0.29
C ARG A 99 -1.65 -14.19 -0.12
N CYS A 100 -0.93 -13.09 -0.29
CA CYS A 100 -1.50 -11.83 -0.71
C CYS A 100 -0.64 -11.20 -1.80
N ARG A 101 -1.27 -10.47 -2.72
CA ARG A 101 -0.60 -9.61 -3.68
C ARG A 101 -0.58 -8.18 -3.15
N ALA A 102 0.57 -7.52 -3.25
CA ALA A 102 0.67 -6.08 -3.03
C ALA A 102 -0.01 -5.34 -4.17
N ILE A 103 -1.09 -4.61 -3.89
CA ILE A 103 -1.82 -3.82 -4.89
C ILE A 103 -1.44 -2.34 -4.85
N THR A 104 -1.07 -1.83 -3.67
CA THR A 104 -0.62 -0.46 -3.46
C THR A 104 0.57 -0.47 -2.51
N VAL A 105 1.48 0.50 -2.69
CA VAL A 105 2.61 0.71 -1.79
C VAL A 105 2.74 2.20 -1.57
N ARG A 106 2.62 2.65 -0.32
CA ARG A 106 2.77 4.05 0.08
C ARG A 106 3.77 4.17 1.21
N GLN A 107 4.49 5.28 1.25
CA GLN A 107 5.51 5.54 2.24
C GLN A 107 5.07 6.73 3.10
N TYR A 108 5.35 6.65 4.39
CA TYR A 108 4.96 7.63 5.39
C TYR A 108 6.12 7.87 6.35
N ASP A 109 6.16 9.06 6.94
CA ASP A 109 7.20 9.42 7.91
C ASP A 109 6.96 8.77 9.29
N SER A 110 5.72 8.38 9.59
CA SER A 110 5.31 7.80 10.88
C SER A 110 4.14 6.83 10.75
N PHE A 111 3.94 5.98 11.75
CA PHE A 111 2.76 5.12 11.87
C PHE A 111 1.49 5.94 12.02
N GLN A 112 1.56 7.10 12.69
CA GLN A 112 0.41 7.99 12.80
C GLN A 112 -0.04 8.49 11.43
N ALA A 113 0.88 9.03 10.63
CA ALA A 113 0.57 9.51 9.28
C ALA A 113 0.05 8.38 8.38
N MET A 114 0.60 7.17 8.54
CA MET A 114 0.12 5.98 7.83
C MET A 114 -1.32 5.63 8.22
N LEU A 115 -1.63 5.59 9.51
CA LEU A 115 -2.97 5.24 10.01
C LEU A 115 -4.01 6.30 9.63
N GLU A 116 -3.64 7.57 9.60
CA GLU A 116 -4.47 8.67 9.12
C GLU A 116 -4.72 8.58 7.60
N GLY A 117 -3.69 8.22 6.81
CA GLY A 117 -3.77 8.16 5.35
C GLY A 117 -4.45 6.90 4.80
N GLU A 118 -4.17 5.73 5.37
CA GLU A 118 -4.73 4.44 4.94
C GLU A 118 -6.04 4.09 5.67
N GLY A 119 -6.26 4.70 6.83
CA GLY A 119 -7.38 4.40 7.72
C GLY A 119 -7.04 3.33 8.75
N LEU A 120 -7.38 3.62 10.02
CA LEU A 120 -7.13 2.74 11.16
C LEU A 120 -7.74 1.34 10.97
N ALA A 121 -9.01 1.27 10.54
CA ALA A 121 -9.72 0.01 10.38
C ALA A 121 -9.12 -0.89 9.28
N ALA A 122 -8.52 -0.32 8.24
CA ALA A 122 -7.88 -1.09 7.17
C ALA A 122 -6.55 -1.72 7.62
N CYS A 123 -5.82 -1.02 8.50
CA CYS A 123 -4.55 -1.49 9.06
C CYS A 123 -4.73 -2.41 10.26
N LEU A 124 -5.58 -2.02 11.20
CA LEU A 124 -5.79 -2.65 12.51
C LEU A 124 -7.28 -2.72 12.85
N PRO A 125 -8.04 -3.65 12.22
CA PRO A 125 -9.45 -3.84 12.55
C PRO A 125 -9.67 -4.09 14.06
N GLY A 126 -10.63 -3.40 14.65
CA GLY A 126 -11.02 -3.53 16.06
C GLY A 126 -10.36 -2.54 17.03
N VAL A 127 -9.28 -1.87 16.60
CA VAL A 127 -8.64 -0.78 17.36
C VAL A 127 -9.51 0.49 17.27
N GLN A 128 -9.67 1.19 18.39
CA GLN A 128 -10.66 2.28 18.49
C GLN A 128 -10.07 3.69 18.31
N SER A 129 -8.74 3.84 18.45
CA SER A 129 -8.08 5.14 18.31
C SER A 129 -6.74 5.07 17.59
N LEU A 130 -6.30 6.20 17.04
CA LEU A 130 -5.01 6.31 16.36
C LEU A 130 -3.86 6.08 17.33
N GLU A 131 -3.95 6.59 18.55
CA GLU A 131 -2.94 6.45 19.59
C GLU A 131 -2.73 4.97 19.96
N GLU A 132 -3.83 4.22 20.15
CA GLU A 132 -3.78 2.79 20.38
C GLU A 132 -3.13 2.07 19.19
N GLY A 133 -3.53 2.43 17.96
CA GLY A 133 -2.97 1.84 16.74
C GLY A 133 -1.46 2.08 16.58
N VAL A 134 -0.98 3.29 16.90
CA VAL A 134 0.44 3.63 16.89
C VAL A 134 1.18 2.80 17.94
N GLU A 135 0.62 2.64 19.13
CA GLU A 135 1.26 1.88 20.20
C GLU A 135 1.31 0.37 19.89
N VAL A 136 0.30 -0.18 19.19
CA VAL A 136 0.36 -1.54 18.65
C VAL A 136 1.59 -1.72 17.76
N TYR A 137 1.86 -0.79 16.85
CA TYR A 137 3.06 -0.84 16.01
C TYR A 137 4.36 -0.63 16.80
N ARG A 138 4.38 0.31 17.74
CA ARG A 138 5.57 0.62 18.57
C ARG A 138 5.88 -0.45 19.61
N SER A 139 4.92 -1.32 19.93
CA SER A 139 5.14 -2.51 20.77
C SER A 139 6.00 -3.57 20.07
N ILE A 140 6.12 -3.51 18.74
CA ILE A 140 7.00 -4.40 17.98
C ILE A 140 8.47 -4.01 18.27
N PRO A 141 9.33 -4.96 18.68
CA PRO A 141 10.71 -4.67 19.05
C PRO A 141 11.46 -3.88 17.96
N GLY A 142 12.01 -2.74 18.34
CA GLY A 142 12.80 -1.85 17.47
C GLY A 142 11.98 -0.94 16.55
N TYR A 143 10.64 -1.00 16.54
CA TYR A 143 9.85 -0.14 15.65
C TYR A 143 9.86 1.32 16.12
N ARG A 144 9.81 1.56 17.43
CA ARG A 144 9.80 2.91 18.02
C ARG A 144 11.02 3.73 17.61
N GLU A 145 12.21 3.13 17.62
CA GLU A 145 13.46 3.83 17.29
C GLU A 145 13.66 3.95 15.79
N ARG A 146 13.23 2.93 15.02
CA ARG A 146 13.46 2.88 13.57
C ARG A 146 12.46 3.70 12.78
N GLU A 147 11.25 3.92 13.30
CA GLU A 147 10.23 4.76 12.67
C GLU A 147 10.80 6.13 12.26
N ALA A 148 11.53 6.78 13.16
CA ALA A 148 12.09 8.11 12.92
C ALA A 148 13.24 8.16 11.89
N VAL A 149 13.90 7.02 11.63
CA VAL A 149 15.07 6.93 10.75
C VAL A 149 14.69 6.38 9.37
N GLU A 150 13.91 5.30 9.36
CA GLU A 150 13.58 4.54 8.16
C GLU A 150 12.23 4.96 7.58
N GLY A 151 11.34 5.51 8.40
CA GLY A 151 9.94 5.70 8.06
C GLY A 151 9.15 4.40 7.99
N VAL A 152 7.94 4.51 7.47
CA VAL A 152 6.94 3.44 7.42
C VAL A 152 6.50 3.21 5.97
N VAL A 153 6.20 1.97 5.64
CA VAL A 153 5.57 1.58 4.38
C VAL A 153 4.22 0.93 4.68
N ALA A 154 3.18 1.40 3.99
CA ALA A 154 1.89 0.75 3.91
C ALA A 154 1.81 -0.05 2.61
N VAL A 155 1.43 -1.31 2.72
CA VAL A 155 1.20 -2.18 1.57
C VAL A 155 -0.26 -2.60 1.57
N GLY A 156 -1.01 -2.14 0.57
CA GLY A 156 -2.36 -2.64 0.31
C GLY A 156 -2.28 -4.08 -0.19
N LEU A 157 -3.10 -4.94 0.40
CA LEU A 157 -3.12 -6.37 0.19
C LEU A 157 -4.41 -6.80 -0.50
N GLU A 158 -4.25 -7.67 -1.48
CA GLU A 158 -5.33 -8.45 -2.07
C GLU A 158 -5.08 -9.92 -1.75
N LEU A 159 -6.04 -10.58 -1.10
CA LEU A 159 -5.94 -11.99 -0.78
C LEU A 159 -5.91 -12.81 -2.08
N LEU A 160 -4.89 -13.66 -2.20
CA LEU A 160 -4.84 -14.67 -3.24
C LEU A 160 -5.49 -15.90 -2.65
N LEU A 161 -6.69 -16.23 -3.13
CA LEU A 161 -7.33 -17.50 -2.80
C LEU A 161 -6.36 -18.60 -3.21
N THR A 162 -5.84 -19.30 -2.21
CA THR A 162 -5.27 -20.62 -2.44
C THR A 162 -6.44 -21.55 -2.57
N ASP A 163 -6.54 -22.27 -3.68
CA ASP A 163 -7.46 -23.41 -3.81
C ASP A 163 -7.12 -24.39 -2.68
N ASP A 164 -7.81 -24.26 -1.54
CA ASP A 164 -7.82 -25.23 -0.48
C ASP A 164 -8.66 -26.42 -1.00
N CYS A 165 -7.98 -27.42 -1.57
CA CYS A 165 -8.52 -28.77 -1.78
C CYS A 165 -8.76 -29.48 -0.44
#